data_AF-A0A223HYC8-F1
#
_entry.id   AF-A0A223HYC8-F1
#
_cell.length_a   1.000
_cell.length_b   1.000
_cell.length_c   1.000
_cell.angle_alpha   90.00
_cell.angle_beta   90.00
_cell.angle_gamma   90.00
#
_symmetry.space_group_name_H-M   'P 1'
#
loop_
_entity.id
_entity.type
_entity.pdbx_description
1 polymer ?
#
loop_
_entity_poly.entity_id
_entity_poly.type
_entity_poly.pdbx_seq_one_letter_code
_entity_poly.pdbx_strand_id
1 'polypeptide(L)'
;MEIMDDFINSCNKALERENSSFRFVKGYITKITSDEEIESIETIFEYDQDTVKIRIDHALKLLTDKNNPDYRNSIKESISAVEAICRKISGKRNATLGNALEEIGKKNIIHPALKNAFEKLYGYTSDAEGIRHALLEEPNLSYEDALYMLVICSAFINYLIEKASLDK
;
A
#
# COMPACT_ATOMS: atom_id res chain seq x y z
N MET A 1 -8.10 6.81 -22.41
CA MET A 1 -8.23 6.35 -21.02
C MET A 1 -9.33 5.31 -20.96
N GLU A 2 -10.57 5.68 -21.32
CA GLU A 2 -11.74 4.79 -21.46
C GLU A 2 -11.49 3.42 -22.12
N ILE A 3 -10.84 3.37 -23.30
CA ILE A 3 -10.63 2.09 -24.02
C ILE A 3 -9.75 1.09 -23.23
N MET A 4 -8.76 1.58 -22.48
CA MET A 4 -7.87 0.72 -21.71
C MET A 4 -8.58 0.16 -20.48
N ASP A 5 -9.36 1.01 -19.80
CA ASP A 5 -10.10 0.62 -18.60
C ASP A 5 -11.22 -0.37 -18.97
N ASP A 6 -11.91 -0.17 -20.09
CA ASP A 6 -12.89 -1.11 -20.63
C ASP A 6 -12.28 -2.46 -21.00
N PHE A 7 -11.08 -2.46 -21.58
CA PHE A 7 -10.33 -3.67 -21.90
C PHE A 7 -9.97 -4.44 -20.63
N ILE A 8 -9.37 -3.77 -19.64
CA ILE A 8 -8.99 -4.35 -18.34
C ILE A 8 -10.22 -4.95 -17.64
N ASN A 9 -11.32 -4.21 -17.58
CA ASN A 9 -12.57 -4.67 -16.97
C ASN A 9 -13.15 -5.88 -17.68
N SER A 10 -13.12 -5.90 -19.02
CA SER A 10 -13.58 -7.05 -19.82
C SER A 10 -12.71 -8.28 -19.58
N CYS A 11 -11.39 -8.11 -19.49
CA CYS A 11 -10.47 -9.18 -19.16
C CYS A 11 -10.72 -9.73 -17.76
N ASN A 12 -10.88 -8.87 -16.73
CA ASN A 12 -11.14 -9.30 -15.36
C ASN A 12 -12.44 -10.10 -15.26
N LYS A 13 -13.52 -9.65 -15.91
CA LYS A 13 -14.79 -10.40 -15.99
C LYS A 13 -14.63 -11.77 -16.64
N ALA A 14 -13.85 -11.85 -17.72
CA ALA A 14 -13.58 -13.14 -18.37
C ALA A 14 -12.77 -14.07 -17.46
N LEU A 15 -11.70 -13.56 -16.84
CA LEU A 15 -10.85 -14.32 -15.93
C LEU A 15 -11.62 -14.83 -14.71
N GLU A 16 -12.53 -14.03 -14.17
CA GLU A 16 -13.42 -14.42 -13.08
C GLU A 16 -14.40 -15.51 -13.50
N ARG A 17 -15.08 -15.33 -14.65
CA ARG A 17 -16.02 -16.33 -15.18
C ARG A 17 -15.36 -17.70 -15.40
N GLU A 18 -14.12 -17.71 -15.86
CA GLU A 18 -13.35 -18.94 -16.08
C GLU A 18 -12.62 -19.45 -14.82
N ASN A 19 -12.91 -18.89 -13.64
CA ASN A 19 -12.29 -19.25 -12.36
C ASN A 19 -10.74 -19.19 -12.37
N SER A 20 -10.19 -18.24 -13.11
CA SER A 20 -8.75 -17.99 -13.16
C SER A 20 -8.27 -17.34 -11.86
N SER A 21 -7.10 -17.75 -11.39
CA SER A 21 -6.44 -17.14 -10.22
C SER A 21 -5.69 -15.85 -10.54
N PHE A 22 -6.02 -15.16 -11.64
CA PHE A 22 -5.35 -13.92 -12.04
C PHE A 22 -6.34 -12.81 -12.35
N ARG A 23 -5.95 -11.57 -12.05
CA ARG A 23 -6.63 -10.33 -12.47
C ARG A 23 -5.61 -9.31 -12.92
N PHE A 24 -6.06 -8.37 -13.73
CA PHE A 24 -5.39 -7.09 -13.93
C PHE A 24 -5.61 -6.20 -12.71
N VAL A 25 -4.51 -5.65 -12.18
CA VAL A 25 -4.47 -4.62 -11.14
C VAL A 25 -3.51 -3.55 -11.62
N LYS A 26 -4.00 -2.33 -11.86
CA LYS A 26 -3.26 -1.20 -12.43
C LYS A 26 -2.41 -1.59 -13.66
N GLY A 27 -2.94 -2.44 -14.53
CA GLY A 27 -2.25 -2.90 -15.74
C GLY A 27 -1.27 -4.07 -15.54
N TYR A 28 -1.07 -4.54 -14.32
CA TYR A 28 -0.28 -5.75 -14.01
C TYR A 28 -1.18 -6.98 -13.90
N ILE A 29 -0.80 -8.10 -14.52
CA ILE A 29 -1.50 -9.38 -14.33
C ILE A 29 -0.90 -10.08 -13.11
N THR A 30 -1.72 -10.26 -12.07
CA THR A 30 -1.28 -10.78 -10.76
C THR A 30 -2.33 -11.70 -10.13
N LYS A 31 -1.96 -12.41 -9.07
CA LYS A 31 -2.83 -13.33 -8.32
C LYS A 31 -3.72 -12.67 -7.26
N ILE A 32 -3.75 -11.33 -7.25
CA ILE A 32 -4.68 -10.56 -6.43
C ILE A 32 -6.06 -10.71 -7.06
N THR A 33 -6.99 -11.33 -6.33
CA THR A 33 -8.30 -11.73 -6.89
C THR A 33 -9.49 -11.26 -6.07
N SER A 34 -9.28 -10.77 -4.84
CA SER A 34 -10.33 -10.13 -4.06
C SER A 34 -10.59 -8.72 -4.60
N ASP A 35 -11.86 -8.39 -4.80
CA ASP A 35 -12.26 -7.06 -5.26
C ASP A 35 -11.83 -5.99 -4.25
N GLU A 36 -11.89 -6.29 -2.95
CA GLU A 36 -11.46 -5.37 -1.89
C GLU A 36 -9.95 -5.11 -1.91
N GLU A 37 -9.13 -6.14 -2.17
CA GLU A 37 -7.67 -5.98 -2.33
C GLU A 37 -7.36 -5.09 -3.54
N ILE A 38 -8.02 -5.36 -4.67
CA ILE A 38 -7.82 -4.61 -5.93
C ILE A 38 -8.25 -3.16 -5.74
N GLU A 39 -9.46 -2.93 -5.25
CA GLU A 39 -10.02 -1.59 -5.02
C GLU A 39 -9.13 -0.78 -4.07
N SER A 40 -8.62 -1.40 -2.99
CA SER A 40 -7.73 -0.71 -2.05
C SER A 40 -6.48 -0.13 -2.72
N ILE A 41 -5.91 -0.85 -3.70
CA ILE A 41 -4.71 -0.45 -4.43
C ILE A 41 -5.06 0.58 -5.51
N GLU A 42 -6.11 0.33 -6.30
CA GLU A 42 -6.44 1.16 -7.46
C GLU A 42 -6.99 2.54 -7.08
N THR A 43 -7.75 2.63 -5.97
CA THR A 43 -8.29 3.92 -5.46
C THR A 43 -7.21 4.96 -5.23
N ILE A 44 -5.99 4.56 -4.87
CA ILE A 44 -4.86 5.49 -4.64
C ILE A 44 -4.53 6.31 -5.89
N PHE A 45 -4.73 5.72 -7.07
CA PHE A 45 -4.42 6.35 -8.34
C PHE A 45 -5.43 7.43 -8.74
N GLU A 46 -6.54 7.57 -8.01
CA GLU A 46 -7.55 8.61 -8.21
C GLU A 46 -7.19 9.92 -7.51
N TYR A 47 -6.47 9.88 -6.39
CA TYR A 47 -6.13 11.10 -5.63
C TYR A 47 -5.02 11.93 -6.28
N ASP A 48 -4.96 13.24 -6.03
CA ASP A 48 -3.83 14.07 -6.50
C ASP A 48 -2.59 13.94 -5.57
N GLN A 49 -1.92 12.79 -5.63
CA GLN A 49 -0.79 12.38 -4.77
C GLN A 49 0.35 11.68 -5.51
N ASP A 50 1.06 12.38 -6.40
CA ASP A 50 2.09 11.79 -7.28
C ASP A 50 3.11 10.91 -6.55
N THR A 51 3.68 11.38 -5.43
CA THR A 51 4.67 10.60 -4.68
C THR A 51 4.10 9.30 -4.12
N VAL A 52 2.84 9.30 -3.68
CA VAL A 52 2.19 8.11 -3.12
C VAL A 52 1.90 7.11 -4.24
N LYS A 53 1.36 7.58 -5.36
CA LYS A 53 1.09 6.74 -6.55
C LYS A 53 2.34 6.05 -7.06
N ILE A 54 3.44 6.79 -7.21
CA ILE A 54 4.72 6.26 -7.71
C ILE A 54 5.21 5.12 -6.81
N ARG A 55 5.09 5.27 -5.48
CA ARG A 55 5.55 4.23 -4.55
C ARG A 55 4.66 3.00 -4.57
N ILE A 56 3.34 3.16 -4.63
CA ILE A 56 2.41 2.03 -4.72
C ILE A 56 2.55 1.30 -6.06
N ASP A 57 2.71 2.03 -7.16
CA ASP A 57 3.02 1.44 -8.47
C ASP A 57 4.33 0.64 -8.45
N HIS A 58 5.38 1.21 -7.84
CA HIS A 58 6.66 0.51 -7.68
C HIS A 58 6.53 -0.72 -6.80
N ALA A 59 5.79 -0.64 -5.68
CA ALA A 59 5.53 -1.77 -4.81
C ALA A 59 4.79 -2.90 -5.53
N LEU A 60 3.76 -2.56 -6.31
CA LEU A 60 2.99 -3.50 -7.11
C LEU A 60 3.86 -4.14 -8.21
N LYS A 61 4.69 -3.35 -8.89
CA LYS A 61 5.65 -3.88 -9.87
C LYS A 61 6.61 -4.89 -9.25
N LEU A 62 7.19 -4.59 -8.08
CA LEU A 62 8.12 -5.48 -7.38
C LEU A 62 7.44 -6.77 -6.89
N LEU A 63 6.17 -6.68 -6.46
CA LEU A 63 5.36 -7.83 -6.04
C LEU A 63 5.02 -8.75 -7.23
N THR A 64 4.77 -8.18 -8.40
CA THR A 64 4.18 -8.87 -9.56
C THR A 64 5.22 -9.28 -10.61
N ASP A 65 6.50 -8.97 -10.42
CA ASP A 65 7.57 -9.44 -11.29
C ASP A 65 7.64 -10.98 -11.25
N LYS A 66 7.22 -11.60 -12.35
CA LYS A 66 7.19 -13.06 -12.49
C LYS A 66 8.58 -13.69 -12.49
N ASN A 67 9.59 -12.97 -12.97
CA ASN A 67 10.93 -13.51 -13.16
C ASN A 67 11.80 -13.30 -11.92
N ASN A 68 11.65 -12.15 -11.27
CA ASN A 68 12.46 -11.76 -10.12
C ASN A 68 11.62 -10.92 -9.14
N PRO A 69 10.69 -11.54 -8.41
CA PRO A 69 9.88 -10.82 -7.43
C PRO A 69 10.75 -10.31 -6.28
N ASP A 70 10.44 -9.11 -5.79
CA ASP A 70 11.16 -8.47 -4.70
C ASP A 70 10.19 -8.03 -3.60
N TYR A 71 9.74 -9.03 -2.84
CA TYR A 71 8.76 -8.87 -1.76
C TYR A 71 9.24 -7.90 -0.67
N ARG A 72 10.53 -7.95 -0.34
CA ARG A 72 11.12 -7.04 0.65
C ARG A 72 10.99 -5.58 0.20
N ASN A 73 11.39 -5.26 -1.03
CA ASN A 73 11.32 -3.89 -1.50
C ASN A 73 9.88 -3.47 -1.81
N SER A 74 8.99 -4.39 -2.19
CA SER A 74 7.55 -4.13 -2.28
C SER A 74 6.97 -3.64 -0.94
N ILE A 75 7.30 -4.32 0.17
CA ILE A 75 6.90 -3.92 1.52
C ILE A 75 7.49 -2.54 1.89
N LYS A 76 8.78 -2.33 1.62
CA LYS A 76 9.44 -1.04 1.91
C LYS A 76 8.79 0.13 1.17
N GLU A 77 8.43 -0.05 -0.10
CA GLU A 77 7.77 1.00 -0.87
C GLU A 77 6.34 1.26 -0.38
N SER A 78 5.61 0.20 0.00
CA SER A 78 4.27 0.30 0.60
C SER A 78 4.29 1.16 1.87
N ILE A 79 5.23 0.90 2.79
CA ILE A 79 5.39 1.72 4.00
C ILE A 79 5.85 3.14 3.68
N SER A 80 6.73 3.29 2.69
CA SER A 80 7.21 4.62 2.28
C SER A 80 6.09 5.46 1.69
N ALA A 81 5.08 4.84 1.06
CA ALA A 81 3.86 5.51 0.61
C ALA A 81 3.03 6.01 1.81
N VAL A 82 2.87 5.20 2.86
CA VAL A 82 2.23 5.62 4.12
C VAL A 82 2.98 6.79 4.76
N GLU A 83 4.30 6.71 4.83
CA GLU A 83 5.14 7.79 5.37
C GLU A 83 4.95 9.09 4.58
N ALA A 84 4.89 9.01 3.25
CA ALA A 84 4.65 10.16 2.39
C ALA A 84 3.28 10.82 2.66
N ILE A 85 2.20 10.04 2.76
CA ILE A 85 0.88 10.61 3.04
C ILE A 85 0.79 11.19 4.45
N CYS A 86 1.35 10.50 5.44
CA CYS A 86 1.35 10.98 6.83
C CYS A 86 2.10 12.32 6.97
N ARG A 87 3.24 12.47 6.28
CA ARG A 87 3.98 13.74 6.21
C ARG A 87 3.17 14.85 5.57
N LYS A 88 2.41 14.55 4.51
CA LYS A 88 1.55 15.51 3.85
C LYS A 88 0.42 15.99 4.77
N ILE A 89 -0.31 15.07 5.40
CA ILE A 89 -1.44 15.39 6.29
C ILE A 89 -0.98 16.12 7.56
N SER A 90 0.15 15.68 8.16
CA SER A 90 0.72 16.34 9.33
C SER A 90 1.29 17.73 9.01
N GLY A 91 1.70 17.98 7.76
CA GLY A 91 2.42 19.19 7.35
C GLY A 91 3.91 19.17 7.73
N LYS A 92 4.44 18.02 8.19
CA LYS A 92 5.82 17.85 8.65
C LYS A 92 6.64 17.07 7.61
N ARG A 93 7.19 17.78 6.62
CA ARG A 93 7.88 17.18 5.46
C ARG A 93 9.00 16.18 5.80
N ASN A 94 9.67 16.34 6.94
CA ASN A 94 10.81 15.51 7.34
C ASN A 94 10.54 14.67 8.60
N ALA A 95 9.29 14.57 9.06
CA ALA A 95 8.97 13.76 10.22
C ALA A 95 9.20 12.26 9.93
N THR A 96 9.62 11.49 10.93
CA THR A 96 9.50 10.03 10.87
C THR A 96 8.03 9.63 10.81
N LEU A 97 7.72 8.41 10.37
CA LEU A 97 6.34 7.91 10.33
C LEU A 97 5.65 8.01 11.70
N GLY A 98 6.33 7.60 12.79
CA GLY A 98 5.81 7.73 14.15
C GLY A 98 5.48 9.17 14.54
N ASN A 99 6.41 10.10 14.30
CA ASN A 99 6.19 11.53 14.59
C ASN A 99 5.04 12.10 13.75
N ALA A 100 4.92 11.70 12.48
CA ALA A 100 3.83 12.15 11.62
C ALA A 100 2.47 11.61 12.10
N LEU A 101 2.39 10.34 12.51
CA LEU A 101 1.18 9.73 13.08
C LEU A 101 0.78 10.38 14.40
N GLU A 102 1.73 10.78 15.25
CA GLU A 102 1.45 11.53 16.47
C GLU A 102 0.78 12.88 16.17
N GLU A 103 1.28 13.62 15.19
CA GLU A 103 0.69 14.89 14.78
C GLU A 103 -0.71 14.71 14.15
N ILE A 104 -0.93 13.63 13.39
CA ILE A 104 -2.26 13.29 12.86
C ILE A 104 -3.22 12.95 14.01
N GLY A 105 -2.76 12.22 15.03
CA GLY A 105 -3.54 11.92 16.22
C GLY A 105 -3.94 13.18 17.01
N LYS A 106 -3.04 14.17 17.13
CA LYS A 106 -3.35 15.47 17.77
C LYS A 106 -4.43 16.26 17.03
N LYS A 107 -4.57 16.08 15.72
CA LYS A 107 -5.63 16.69 14.89
C LYS A 107 -6.96 15.94 14.98
N ASN A 108 -7.07 14.88 15.79
CA ASN A 108 -8.26 14.03 15.94
C ASN A 108 -8.74 13.34 14.63
N ILE A 109 -7.85 13.23 13.64
CA ILE A 109 -8.10 12.55 12.35
C ILE A 109 -8.22 11.03 12.55
N ILE A 110 -7.44 10.51 13.50
CA ILE A 110 -7.36 9.08 13.81
C ILE A 110 -7.52 8.84 15.31
N HIS A 111 -8.32 7.83 15.67
CA HIS A 111 -8.50 7.44 17.06
C HIS A 111 -7.18 6.94 17.68
N PRO A 112 -6.83 7.30 18.92
CA PRO A 112 -5.54 6.94 19.53
C PRO A 112 -5.23 5.43 19.54
N ALA A 113 -6.23 4.59 19.79
CA ALA A 113 -6.03 3.13 19.79
C ALA A 113 -5.67 2.60 18.39
N LEU A 114 -6.31 3.13 17.34
CA LEU A 114 -6.03 2.73 15.96
C LEU A 114 -4.65 3.21 15.53
N LYS A 115 -4.29 4.45 15.88
CA LYS A 115 -2.94 5.00 15.68
C LYS A 115 -1.87 4.09 16.31
N ASN A 116 -2.06 3.69 17.57
CA ASN A 116 -1.10 2.81 18.25
C ASN A 116 -0.99 1.42 17.60
N ALA A 117 -2.09 0.87 17.07
CA ALA A 117 -2.07 -0.39 16.32
C ALA A 117 -1.19 -0.28 15.06
N PHE A 118 -1.33 0.81 14.30
CA PHE A 118 -0.51 1.07 13.12
C PHE A 118 0.96 1.34 13.48
N GLU A 119 1.24 2.08 14.56
CA GLU A 119 2.63 2.25 15.04
C GLU A 119 3.30 0.92 15.34
N LYS A 120 2.58 -0.05 15.93
CA LYS A 120 3.10 -1.40 16.17
C LYS A 120 3.29 -2.19 14.88
N LEU A 121 2.33 -2.12 13.95
CA LEU A 121 2.45 -2.75 12.64
C LEU A 121 3.68 -2.24 11.87
N TYR A 122 3.95 -0.93 11.92
CA TYR A 122 5.11 -0.36 11.25
C TYR A 122 6.42 -0.60 12.02
N GLY A 123 6.35 -0.74 13.35
CA GLY A 123 7.47 -1.21 14.17
C GLY A 123 8.00 -2.58 13.71
N TYR A 124 7.10 -3.52 13.39
CA TYR A 124 7.47 -4.83 12.79
C TYR A 124 8.32 -4.69 11.52
N THR A 125 8.13 -3.62 10.76
CA THR A 125 8.87 -3.38 9.52
C THR A 125 10.17 -2.59 9.72
N SER A 126 10.35 -1.93 10.87
CA SER A 126 11.51 -1.10 11.19
C SER A 126 12.52 -1.72 12.15
N ASP A 127 12.12 -2.66 13.00
CA ASP A 127 12.99 -3.20 14.05
C ASP A 127 14.18 -4.01 13.52
N ALA A 128 15.21 -4.13 14.36
CA ALA A 128 16.47 -4.83 14.11
C ALA A 128 16.30 -6.32 13.76
N GLU A 129 15.15 -6.92 14.08
CA GLU A 129 14.74 -8.29 13.70
C GLU A 129 13.68 -8.31 12.57
N GLY A 130 13.26 -7.14 12.09
CA GLY A 130 12.25 -6.95 11.07
C GLY A 130 12.82 -6.83 9.64
N ILE A 131 11.92 -6.51 8.71
CA ILE A 131 12.14 -6.52 7.25
C ILE A 131 13.31 -5.62 6.79
N ARG A 132 13.67 -4.58 7.55
CA ARG A 132 14.74 -3.62 7.19
C ARG A 132 16.15 -4.02 7.64
N HIS A 133 16.33 -4.89 8.64
CA HIS A 133 17.64 -5.21 9.24
C HIS A 133 18.14 -6.64 8.97
N ALA A 134 17.34 -7.48 8.31
CA ALA A 134 17.72 -8.82 7.87
C ALA A 134 18.70 -8.80 6.67
N LEU A 135 19.86 -8.15 6.88
CA LEU A 135 21.07 -8.21 6.04
C LEU A 135 21.97 -9.39 6.44
N LEU A 136 21.73 -10.00 7.60
CA LEU A 136 22.57 -11.07 8.16
C LEU A 136 21.97 -12.48 8.00
N GLU A 137 20.65 -12.60 7.86
CA GLU A 137 19.94 -13.82 7.48
C GLU A 137 18.76 -13.41 6.58
N GLU A 138 18.54 -14.09 5.46
CA GLU A 138 17.40 -13.78 4.58
C GLU A 138 16.09 -13.97 5.35
N PRO A 139 15.24 -12.93 5.50
CA PRO A 139 13.91 -13.15 6.01
C PRO A 139 13.16 -13.90 4.89
N ASN A 140 12.56 -15.04 5.24
CA ASN A 140 11.58 -15.75 4.42
C ASN A 140 10.32 -14.88 4.26
N LEU A 141 10.44 -13.76 3.55
CA LEU A 141 9.29 -12.94 3.18
C LEU A 141 8.62 -13.60 1.99
N SER A 142 7.37 -13.96 2.19
CA SER A 142 6.54 -14.63 1.22
C SER A 142 5.79 -13.62 0.35
N TYR A 143 5.14 -14.13 -0.70
CA TYR A 143 4.23 -13.32 -1.51
C TYR A 143 3.09 -12.76 -0.65
N GLU A 144 2.59 -13.58 0.27
CA GLU A 144 1.49 -13.28 1.19
C GLU A 144 1.84 -12.12 2.11
N ASP A 145 3.07 -12.06 2.63
CA ASP A 145 3.56 -10.95 3.46
C ASP A 145 3.58 -9.64 2.68
N ALA A 146 4.09 -9.67 1.45
CA ALA A 146 4.17 -8.48 0.61
C ALA A 146 2.80 -8.03 0.10
N LEU A 147 1.93 -8.97 -0.28
CA LEU A 147 0.55 -8.66 -0.65
C LEU A 147 -0.21 -8.03 0.51
N TYR A 148 -0.15 -8.65 1.70
CA TYR A 148 -0.81 -8.12 2.89
C TYR A 148 -0.35 -6.69 3.19
N MET A 149 0.96 -6.44 3.16
CA MET A 149 1.51 -5.12 3.40
C MET A 149 1.11 -4.10 2.33
N LEU A 150 1.12 -4.48 1.04
CA LEU A 150 0.67 -3.62 -0.04
C LEU A 150 -0.80 -3.22 0.15
N VAL A 151 -1.67 -4.19 0.42
CA VAL A 151 -3.12 -3.97 0.60
C VAL A 151 -3.38 -3.12 1.84
N ILE A 152 -2.83 -3.47 3.01
CA ILE A 152 -3.13 -2.75 4.25
C ILE A 152 -2.57 -1.33 4.24
N CYS A 153 -1.39 -1.12 3.66
CA CYS A 153 -0.85 0.22 3.45
C CYS A 153 -1.75 1.01 2.51
N SER A 154 -2.24 0.38 1.44
CA SER A 154 -3.09 1.06 0.47
C SER A 154 -4.43 1.48 1.07
N ALA A 155 -5.11 0.55 1.75
CA ALA A 155 -6.35 0.82 2.49
C ALA A 155 -6.17 1.91 3.55
N PHE A 156 -5.04 1.90 4.29
CA PHE A 156 -4.77 2.92 5.29
C PHE A 156 -4.53 4.31 4.69
N ILE A 157 -3.85 4.39 3.54
CA ILE A 157 -3.67 5.63 2.78
C ILE A 157 -5.05 6.20 2.37
N ASN A 158 -5.92 5.37 1.78
CA ASN A 158 -7.27 5.77 1.38
C ASN A 158 -8.06 6.31 2.58
N TYR A 159 -8.05 5.57 3.70
CA TYR A 159 -8.70 5.98 4.95
C TYR A 159 -8.19 7.35 5.45
N LEU A 160 -6.87 7.57 5.46
CA LEU A 160 -6.28 8.81 5.94
C LEU A 160 -6.63 10.00 5.02
N ILE A 161 -6.64 9.79 3.71
CA ILE A 161 -7.01 10.83 2.74
C ILE A 161 -8.47 11.22 2.92
N GLU A 162 -9.37 10.24 3.04
CA GLU A 162 -10.80 10.48 3.22
C GLU A 162 -11.05 11.25 4.52
N LYS A 163 -10.48 10.77 5.64
CA LYS A 163 -10.59 11.45 6.93
C LYS A 163 -10.06 12.89 6.91
N ALA A 164 -8.89 13.11 6.31
CA ALA A 164 -8.30 14.44 6.22
C ALA A 164 -9.06 15.38 5.26
N SER A 165 -9.85 14.84 4.33
CA SER A 165 -10.68 15.61 3.41
C SER A 165 -12.01 16.04 4.04
N LEU A 166 -12.53 15.25 4.99
CA LEU A 166 -13.72 15.56 5.78
C LEU A 166 -13.50 16.64 6.86
N ASP A 167 -12.24 16.91 7.23
CA ASP A 167 -11.86 17.93 8.23
C ASP A 167 -11.57 19.32 7.61
N LYS A 168 -12.03 19.59 6.38
CA LYS A 168 -11.94 20.90 5.71
C LYS A 168 -13.21 21.74 5.85
#